data_AF-A0A0D2X2T3-F1
#
_entry.id   AF-A0A0D2X2T3-F1
#
_cell.length_a   1.000
_cell.length_b   1.000
_cell.length_c   1.000
_cell.angle_alpha   90.00
_cell.angle_beta   90.00
_cell.angle_gamma   90.00
#
_symmetry.space_group_name_H-M   'P 1'
#
loop_
_entity.id
_entity.type
_entity.pdbx_description
1 polymer ?
#
loop_
_entity_poly.entity_id
_entity_poly.type
_entity_poly.pdbx_seq_one_letter_code
_entity_poly.pdbx_strand_id
1 'polypeptide(L)'
;MLLHRPTAASSASPPPPPPLQEQQCRLVLAAASPRWDALCTTGADVQALIDIAESVQPASASASSSVPVAGPGAAVGGCGGAFQAAFSRLVAALGQGSQGTSIIRNTAHDDDSHDSQSNGDVGSAVRRSDESTATTLTLATAEQVVHLALCVRQATTAIEQALQIYKTDTIMLSFNGGKDCMVVLHLLNAVLRTRCGRHNAENSRHLPIPAIYLSFPDQFHEVESFVREAAQDYSMDLFTIDGSIKAGLTELSKQRPQVRAIFAGTRRTDPFSASLETCTPTDPDWPQFMRINPILDWSYADVWLFLRAFRVPYCHLYDLGYTSLGGRSTTSPNPALLRAGTQSPPRFSPAYLLQDGSKERDGRRPSLQPQSPQQSSRPSAQSSL
;
A
#
# COMPACT_ATOMS: atom_id res chain seq x y z
N MET A 1 -12.84 -67.05 -43.68
CA MET A 1 -11.49 -66.69 -43.20
C MET A 1 -11.36 -65.17 -43.30
N LEU A 2 -11.55 -64.47 -42.18
CA LEU A 2 -11.48 -63.00 -42.06
C LEU A 2 -10.04 -62.61 -41.74
N LEU A 3 -9.42 -61.78 -42.59
CA LEU A 3 -8.07 -61.23 -42.38
C LEU A 3 -8.13 -59.94 -41.56
N HIS A 4 -7.36 -59.89 -40.49
CA HIS A 4 -7.20 -58.77 -39.57
C HIS A 4 -6.63 -57.51 -40.25
N ARG A 5 -7.24 -56.35 -39.96
CA ARG A 5 -6.64 -55.02 -40.14
C ARG A 5 -5.95 -54.57 -38.84
N PRO A 6 -4.82 -53.85 -38.89
CA PRO A 6 -4.16 -53.30 -37.71
C PRO A 6 -4.93 -52.09 -37.17
N THR A 7 -5.02 -52.01 -35.85
CA THR A 7 -5.59 -50.90 -35.08
C THR A 7 -4.70 -49.65 -35.16
N ALA A 8 -5.29 -48.53 -35.59
CA ALA A 8 -4.65 -47.23 -35.56
C ALA A 8 -4.55 -46.73 -34.10
N ALA A 9 -3.35 -46.30 -33.72
CA ALA A 9 -3.07 -45.69 -32.43
C ALA A 9 -3.85 -44.39 -32.25
N SER A 10 -4.63 -44.32 -31.17
CA SER A 10 -5.29 -43.11 -30.69
C SER A 10 -4.23 -42.07 -30.31
N SER A 11 -4.22 -40.93 -31.01
CA SER A 11 -3.47 -39.75 -30.63
C SER A 11 -4.08 -39.17 -29.34
N ALA A 12 -3.56 -39.60 -28.20
CA ALA A 12 -3.88 -38.98 -26.92
C ALA A 12 -3.41 -37.52 -26.95
N SER A 13 -4.34 -36.58 -26.78
CA SER A 13 -4.03 -35.18 -26.48
C SER A 13 -3.09 -35.11 -25.27
N PRO A 14 -2.12 -34.19 -25.24
CA PRO A 14 -1.26 -34.02 -24.07
C PRO A 14 -2.14 -33.74 -22.85
N PRO A 15 -1.80 -34.29 -21.66
CA PRO A 15 -2.56 -34.02 -20.45
C PRO A 15 -2.56 -32.50 -20.19
N PRO A 16 -3.66 -31.95 -19.63
CA PRO A 16 -3.68 -30.55 -19.25
C PRO A 16 -2.51 -30.27 -18.29
N PRO A 17 -1.86 -29.10 -18.39
CA PRO A 17 -0.81 -28.74 -17.45
C PRO A 17 -1.37 -28.82 -16.01
N PRO A 18 -0.57 -29.29 -15.03
CA PRO A 18 -1.04 -29.41 -13.67
C PRO A 18 -1.53 -28.04 -13.16
N PRO A 19 -2.57 -27.99 -12.31
CA PRO A 19 -2.94 -26.74 -11.63
C PRO A 19 -1.70 -26.18 -10.93
N LEU A 20 -1.39 -24.91 -11.20
CA LEU A 20 -0.23 -24.24 -10.63
C LEU A 20 -0.30 -24.30 -9.09
N GLN A 21 0.74 -24.85 -8.47
CA GLN A 21 0.92 -24.81 -7.03
C GLN A 21 1.09 -23.34 -6.60
N GLU A 22 0.38 -22.91 -5.55
CA GLU A 22 0.47 -21.60 -4.85
C GLU A 22 1.89 -21.05 -4.65
N GLN A 23 2.92 -21.90 -4.71
CA GLN A 23 4.31 -21.57 -4.46
C GLN A 23 4.97 -20.66 -5.50
N GLN A 24 4.40 -20.51 -6.71
CA GLN A 24 5.06 -19.76 -7.81
C GLN A 24 4.66 -18.29 -7.94
N CYS A 25 3.61 -17.81 -7.28
CA CYS A 25 3.15 -16.42 -7.38
C CYS A 25 3.43 -15.66 -6.08
N ARG A 26 4.68 -15.22 -5.91
CA ARG A 26 5.13 -14.45 -4.74
C ARG A 26 5.70 -13.10 -5.16
N LEU A 27 5.39 -12.02 -4.42
CA LEU A 27 5.95 -10.70 -4.66
C LEU A 27 7.07 -10.39 -3.68
N VAL A 28 8.17 -9.82 -4.18
CA VAL A 28 9.26 -9.33 -3.33
C VAL A 28 8.85 -8.00 -2.70
N LEU A 29 8.93 -7.92 -1.38
CA LEU A 29 8.63 -6.72 -0.62
C LEU A 29 9.91 -5.94 -0.33
N ALA A 30 9.93 -4.64 -0.61
CA ALA A 30 11.10 -3.79 -0.45
C ALA A 30 11.51 -3.64 1.01
N ALA A 31 12.75 -4.00 1.39
CA ALA A 31 13.20 -4.10 2.79
C ALA A 31 13.08 -2.82 3.64
N ALA A 32 13.06 -1.64 3.04
CA ALA A 32 12.93 -0.33 3.69
C ALA A 32 12.24 0.67 2.76
N SER A 33 12.01 1.90 3.24
CA SER A 33 11.49 2.99 2.40
C SER A 33 12.43 3.22 1.20
N PRO A 34 11.92 3.13 -0.04
CA PRO A 34 12.73 3.32 -1.24
C PRO A 34 13.08 4.80 -1.45
N ARG A 35 14.16 5.06 -2.19
CA ARG A 35 14.48 6.42 -2.65
C ARG A 35 13.45 6.87 -3.68
N TRP A 36 13.13 8.17 -3.68
CA TRP A 36 12.19 8.80 -4.61
C TRP A 36 12.52 8.56 -6.09
N ASP A 37 13.80 8.43 -6.43
CA ASP A 37 14.28 8.12 -7.79
C ASP A 37 13.76 6.78 -8.37
N ALA A 38 13.17 5.92 -7.54
CA ALA A 38 12.56 4.65 -7.94
C ALA A 38 11.03 4.73 -8.15
N LEU A 39 10.41 5.91 -8.02
CA LEU A 39 8.96 6.09 -8.10
C LEU A 39 8.44 5.98 -9.55
N CYS A 40 8.37 4.75 -10.08
CA CYS A 40 7.88 4.44 -11.41
C CYS A 40 6.40 4.04 -11.41
N THR A 41 5.49 4.88 -10.91
CA THR A 41 4.05 4.61 -11.07
C THR A 41 3.63 5.05 -12.47
N THR A 42 3.76 4.13 -13.42
CA THR A 42 3.23 4.28 -14.79
C THR A 42 1.71 4.06 -14.82
N GLY A 43 1.13 3.60 -13.71
CA GLY A 43 -0.24 3.09 -13.62
C GLY A 43 -0.36 1.64 -14.08
N ALA A 44 0.66 1.06 -14.74
CA ALA A 44 0.64 -0.31 -15.24
C ALA A 44 0.68 -1.36 -14.11
N ASP A 45 1.36 -1.05 -13.01
CA ASP A 45 1.41 -1.84 -11.78
C ASP A 45 0.03 -1.93 -11.10
N VAL A 46 -0.64 -0.79 -10.92
CA VAL A 46 -2.01 -0.73 -10.37
C VAL A 46 -3.00 -1.40 -11.33
N GLN A 47 -2.87 -1.19 -12.63
CA GLN A 47 -3.71 -1.87 -13.63
C GLN A 47 -3.51 -3.39 -13.60
N ALA A 48 -2.28 -3.88 -13.43
CA ALA A 48 -2.03 -5.31 -13.32
C ALA A 48 -2.70 -5.94 -12.10
N LEU A 49 -2.81 -5.23 -10.96
CA LEU A 49 -3.62 -5.69 -9.83
C LEU A 49 -5.11 -5.71 -10.15
N ILE A 50 -5.63 -4.71 -10.86
CA ILE A 50 -7.04 -4.72 -11.30
C ILE A 50 -7.31 -5.95 -12.17
N ASP A 51 -6.42 -6.24 -13.13
CA ASP A 51 -6.53 -7.40 -14.01
C ASP A 51 -6.45 -8.73 -13.23
N ILE A 52 -5.62 -8.80 -12.18
CA ILE A 52 -5.59 -9.95 -11.25
C ILE A 52 -6.95 -10.10 -10.56
N ALA A 53 -7.50 -9.02 -10.00
CA ALA A 53 -8.79 -9.04 -9.32
C ALA A 53 -9.93 -9.50 -10.25
N GLU A 54 -9.94 -9.04 -11.50
CA GLU A 54 -10.91 -9.47 -12.51
C GLU A 54 -10.75 -10.94 -12.89
N SER A 55 -9.51 -11.45 -12.95
CA SER A 55 -9.23 -12.85 -13.30
C SER A 55 -9.73 -13.87 -12.28
N VAL A 56 -9.93 -13.45 -11.02
CA VAL A 56 -10.39 -14.30 -9.91
C VAL A 56 -11.87 -14.10 -9.57
N GLN A 57 -12.51 -13.07 -10.12
CA GLN A 57 -13.96 -12.88 -9.97
C GLN A 57 -14.69 -13.81 -10.95
N PRO A 58 -15.76 -14.50 -10.54
CA PRO A 58 -16.61 -15.21 -11.49
C PRO A 58 -17.18 -14.20 -12.49
N ALA A 59 -17.10 -14.50 -13.79
CA ALA A 59 -17.72 -13.70 -14.84
C ALA A 59 -19.18 -13.46 -14.47
N SER A 60 -19.55 -12.21 -14.19
CA SER A 60 -20.78 -11.88 -13.49
C SER A 60 -22.00 -12.43 -14.20
N ALA A 61 -22.90 -13.00 -13.40
CA ALA A 61 -24.28 -13.28 -13.72
C ALA A 61 -24.92 -12.16 -14.56
N SER A 62 -25.03 -12.39 -15.86
CA SER A 62 -25.91 -11.67 -16.75
C SER A 62 -27.14 -12.54 -17.05
N ALA A 63 -28.28 -12.12 -16.50
CA ALA A 63 -29.64 -12.44 -16.91
C ALA A 63 -30.19 -13.87 -16.77
N SER A 64 -31.41 -13.89 -16.22
CA SER A 64 -32.46 -14.92 -16.20
C SER A 64 -32.52 -15.89 -15.01
N SER A 65 -33.73 -15.91 -14.45
CA SER A 65 -34.19 -16.69 -13.31
C SER A 65 -34.16 -18.19 -13.61
N SER A 66 -33.37 -18.93 -12.83
CA SER A 66 -33.76 -20.22 -12.26
C SER A 66 -32.60 -20.69 -11.39
N VAL A 67 -32.92 -21.10 -10.16
CA VAL A 67 -31.94 -21.68 -9.22
C VAL A 67 -31.75 -23.14 -9.58
N PRO A 68 -30.53 -23.63 -9.87
CA PRO A 68 -30.19 -25.01 -9.63
C PRO A 68 -29.39 -25.10 -8.33
N VAL A 69 -29.86 -25.98 -7.45
CA VAL A 69 -29.14 -26.46 -6.28
C VAL A 69 -27.88 -27.19 -6.77
N ALA A 70 -26.69 -26.73 -6.39
CA ALA A 70 -25.42 -27.41 -6.65
C ALA A 70 -24.80 -27.88 -5.32
N GLY A 71 -24.49 -29.18 -5.24
CA GLY A 71 -23.85 -29.83 -4.10
C GLY A 71 -22.35 -29.49 -3.95
N PRO A 72 -21.71 -29.95 -2.87
CA PRO A 72 -20.34 -29.59 -2.53
C PRO A 72 -19.35 -30.34 -3.44
N GLY A 73 -18.74 -29.64 -4.40
CA GLY A 73 -17.71 -30.23 -5.27
C GLY A 73 -17.43 -29.52 -6.60
N ALA A 74 -17.69 -28.22 -6.74
CA ALA A 74 -17.32 -27.48 -7.95
C ALA A 74 -15.89 -26.95 -7.84
N ALA A 75 -14.97 -27.57 -8.60
CA ALA A 75 -13.59 -27.13 -8.74
C ALA A 75 -13.51 -25.75 -9.41
N VAL A 76 -12.68 -24.87 -8.88
CA VAL A 76 -12.31 -23.56 -9.46
C VAL A 76 -11.43 -23.82 -10.70
N GLY A 77 -12.04 -24.15 -11.83
CA GLY A 77 -11.36 -24.43 -13.09
C GLY A 77 -11.65 -23.34 -14.13
N GLY A 78 -10.80 -22.31 -14.20
CA GLY A 78 -10.92 -21.27 -15.24
C GLY A 78 -9.92 -20.11 -15.13
N CYS A 79 -9.36 -19.84 -13.94
CA CYS A 79 -8.59 -18.61 -13.69
C CYS A 79 -7.09 -18.67 -14.08
N GLY A 80 -6.55 -19.83 -14.45
CA GLY A 80 -5.08 -20.03 -14.51
C GLY A 80 -4.32 -19.13 -15.50
N GLY A 81 -4.79 -19.03 -16.75
CA GLY A 81 -4.04 -18.31 -17.80
C GLY A 81 -4.13 -16.79 -17.68
N ALA A 82 -5.33 -16.25 -17.42
CA ALA A 82 -5.54 -14.80 -17.26
C ALA A 82 -4.83 -14.25 -16.02
N PHE A 83 -4.92 -14.98 -14.90
CA PHE A 83 -4.21 -14.64 -13.67
C PHE A 83 -2.69 -14.62 -13.89
N GLN A 84 -2.13 -15.65 -14.52
CA GLN A 84 -0.69 -15.74 -14.75
C GLN A 84 -0.17 -14.60 -15.65
N ALA A 85 -0.95 -14.24 -16.68
CA ALA A 85 -0.62 -13.11 -17.54
C ALA A 85 -0.65 -11.78 -16.75
N ALA A 86 -1.66 -11.56 -15.92
CA ALA A 86 -1.79 -10.35 -15.09
C ALA A 86 -0.69 -10.27 -14.02
N PHE A 87 -0.40 -11.38 -13.33
CA PHE A 87 0.69 -11.47 -12.36
C PHE A 87 2.06 -11.22 -13.00
N SER A 88 2.30 -11.75 -14.20
CA SER A 88 3.54 -11.50 -14.94
C SER A 88 3.69 -10.01 -15.30
N ARG A 89 2.60 -9.33 -15.67
CA ARG A 89 2.59 -7.88 -15.89
C ARG A 89 2.89 -7.11 -14.60
N LEU A 90 2.35 -7.54 -13.46
CA LEU A 90 2.63 -6.93 -12.17
C LEU A 90 4.13 -7.04 -11.81
N VAL A 91 4.70 -8.24 -11.90
CA VAL A 91 6.13 -8.48 -11.64
C VAL A 91 7.02 -7.64 -12.57
N ALA A 92 6.66 -7.56 -13.85
CA ALA A 92 7.37 -6.75 -14.83
C ALA A 92 7.26 -5.25 -14.52
N ALA A 93 6.06 -4.75 -14.21
CA ALA A 93 5.80 -3.35 -13.88
C ALA A 93 6.53 -2.92 -12.60
N LEU A 94 6.62 -3.81 -11.62
CA LEU A 94 7.40 -3.60 -10.40
C LEU A 94 8.91 -3.78 -10.61
N GLY A 95 9.38 -4.07 -11.83
CA GLY A 95 10.81 -4.30 -12.11
C GLY A 95 11.41 -5.48 -11.35
N GLN A 96 10.60 -6.51 -11.07
CA GLN A 96 11.00 -7.71 -10.32
C GLN A 96 11.37 -8.90 -11.24
N GLY A 97 11.57 -8.65 -12.54
CA GLY A 97 11.84 -9.70 -13.54
C GLY A 97 13.23 -10.35 -13.41
N SER A 98 13.23 -11.68 -13.21
CA SER A 98 14.34 -12.61 -13.54
C SER A 98 15.71 -12.40 -12.84
N GLN A 99 15.75 -11.96 -11.59
CA GLN A 99 16.96 -12.12 -10.76
C GLN A 99 16.83 -13.39 -9.91
N GLY A 100 17.28 -14.50 -10.49
CA GLY A 100 17.81 -15.68 -9.81
C GLY A 100 16.93 -16.35 -8.76
N THR A 101 16.27 -17.43 -9.15
CA THR A 101 16.34 -18.69 -8.38
C THR A 101 17.82 -19.11 -8.26
N SER A 102 18.62 -18.37 -7.49
CA SER A 102 19.81 -18.95 -6.89
C SER A 102 19.28 -19.82 -5.75
N ILE A 103 18.87 -21.04 -6.13
CA ILE A 103 18.94 -22.17 -5.23
C ILE A 103 20.36 -22.09 -4.68
N ILE A 104 20.52 -21.65 -3.43
CA ILE A 104 21.75 -21.87 -2.70
C ILE A 104 21.85 -23.39 -2.63
N ARG A 105 22.56 -23.97 -3.60
CA ARG A 105 22.98 -25.36 -3.53
C ARG A 105 23.96 -25.38 -2.38
N ASN A 106 23.50 -25.91 -1.24
CA ASN A 106 24.39 -26.51 -0.28
C ASN A 106 25.16 -27.62 -1.01
N THR A 107 26.33 -27.30 -1.53
CA THR A 107 27.35 -28.30 -1.80
C THR A 107 28.39 -28.12 -0.70
N ALA A 108 28.16 -28.87 0.38
CA ALA A 108 29.28 -29.39 1.14
C ALA A 108 30.12 -30.23 0.16
N HIS A 109 31.34 -29.80 -0.09
CA HIS A 109 32.39 -30.72 -0.45
C HIS A 109 33.66 -30.27 0.24
N ASP A 110 34.08 -31.11 1.19
CA ASP A 110 35.43 -31.22 1.68
C ASP A 110 36.40 -31.27 0.50
N ASP A 111 37.48 -30.51 0.57
CA ASP A 111 38.77 -31.01 0.12
C ASP A 111 39.90 -30.26 0.83
N ASP A 112 40.70 -31.06 1.53
CA ASP A 112 41.96 -30.75 2.18
C ASP A 112 42.98 -30.16 1.20
N SER A 113 43.75 -29.16 1.65
CA SER A 113 45.20 -29.16 1.42
C SER A 113 45.94 -28.11 2.26
N HIS A 114 47.02 -28.61 2.84
CA HIS A 114 47.95 -28.04 3.80
C HIS A 114 49.01 -27.09 3.18
N ASP A 115 49.57 -26.25 4.07
CA ASP A 115 50.94 -25.68 4.09
C ASP A 115 51.29 -24.56 3.07
N SER A 116 52.05 -23.50 3.37
CA SER A 116 52.81 -23.09 4.57
C SER A 116 53.33 -21.62 4.42
N GLN A 117 53.45 -20.93 5.57
CA GLN A 117 54.43 -19.89 5.96
C GLN A 117 54.64 -18.59 5.15
N SER A 118 54.38 -17.43 5.79
CA SER A 118 55.44 -16.49 6.23
C SER A 118 54.88 -15.37 7.14
N ASN A 119 55.72 -14.99 8.11
CA ASN A 119 55.44 -14.13 9.27
C ASN A 119 55.49 -12.62 8.96
N GLY A 120 54.66 -11.87 9.70
CA GLY A 120 55.08 -10.66 10.42
C GLY A 120 54.67 -9.32 9.81
N ASP A 121 53.61 -8.70 10.35
CA ASP A 121 53.74 -7.41 11.04
C ASP A 121 52.48 -7.09 11.87
N VAL A 122 52.69 -6.55 13.07
CA VAL A 122 51.66 -6.27 14.09
C VAL A 122 51.26 -4.81 13.98
N GLY A 123 50.17 -4.53 13.27
CA GLY A 123 49.52 -3.23 13.21
C GLY A 123 48.04 -3.38 13.53
N SER A 124 47.62 -2.87 14.70
CA SER A 124 46.25 -2.86 15.19
C SER A 124 45.31 -2.14 14.21
N ALA A 125 44.67 -2.92 13.34
CA ALA A 125 43.50 -2.52 12.59
C ALA A 125 42.31 -3.31 13.15
N VAL A 126 41.44 -2.63 13.90
CA VAL A 126 40.14 -3.16 14.30
C VAL A 126 39.41 -3.51 13.01
N ARG A 127 39.39 -4.80 12.69
CA ARG A 127 38.60 -5.36 11.60
C ARG A 127 37.14 -5.02 11.90
N ARG A 128 36.57 -4.10 11.12
CA ARG A 128 35.12 -4.02 10.97
C ARG A 128 34.69 -5.40 10.51
N SER A 129 34.00 -6.12 11.38
CA SER A 129 33.17 -7.23 10.97
C SER A 129 32.11 -6.64 10.04
N ASP A 130 32.32 -6.82 8.74
CA ASP A 130 31.28 -6.66 7.74
C ASP A 130 30.18 -7.68 8.09
N GLU A 131 29.21 -7.22 8.88
CA GLU A 131 27.94 -7.90 9.09
C GLU A 131 27.18 -7.81 7.77
N SER A 132 27.51 -8.74 6.87
CA SER A 132 26.76 -9.05 5.66
C SER A 132 25.28 -9.12 6.02
N THR A 133 24.57 -8.01 5.77
CA THR A 133 23.14 -7.89 5.99
C THR A 133 22.47 -8.75 4.94
N ALA A 134 22.35 -10.04 5.21
CA ALA A 134 21.51 -10.94 4.45
C ALA A 134 20.10 -10.35 4.51
N THR A 135 19.74 -9.59 3.49
CA THR A 135 18.42 -8.99 3.36
C THR A 135 17.48 -10.15 3.08
N THR A 136 16.91 -10.74 4.13
CA THR A 136 15.89 -11.77 4.00
C THR A 136 14.77 -11.21 3.13
N LEU A 137 14.68 -11.70 1.89
CA LEU A 137 13.62 -11.33 0.96
C LEU A 137 12.29 -11.69 1.60
N THR A 138 11.53 -10.69 2.02
CA THR A 138 10.16 -10.91 2.49
C THR A 138 9.28 -11.07 1.27
N LEU A 139 8.55 -12.18 1.20
CA LEU A 139 7.70 -12.52 0.08
C LEU A 139 6.22 -12.46 0.49
N ALA A 140 5.40 -11.78 -0.29
CA ALA A 140 3.95 -11.90 -0.18
C ALA A 140 3.48 -13.22 -0.78
N THR A 141 2.52 -13.89 -0.15
CA THR A 141 1.90 -15.12 -0.67
C THR A 141 0.95 -14.81 -1.84
N ALA A 142 0.62 -15.81 -2.66
CA ALA A 142 -0.36 -15.65 -3.74
C ALA A 142 -1.72 -15.16 -3.20
N GLU A 143 -2.16 -15.69 -2.06
CA GLU A 143 -3.37 -15.27 -1.36
C GLU A 143 -3.33 -13.78 -0.97
N GLN A 144 -2.21 -13.32 -0.39
CA GLN A 144 -2.02 -11.91 -0.04
C GLN A 144 -2.05 -11.01 -1.29
N VAL A 145 -1.49 -11.46 -2.41
CA VAL A 145 -1.52 -10.72 -3.68
C VAL A 145 -2.95 -10.63 -4.22
N VAL A 146 -3.70 -11.73 -4.20
CA VAL A 146 -5.10 -11.75 -4.63
C VAL A 146 -5.96 -10.85 -3.73
N HIS A 147 -5.79 -10.93 -2.41
CA HIS A 147 -6.48 -10.05 -1.46
C HIS A 147 -6.17 -8.58 -1.74
N LEU A 148 -4.88 -8.24 -1.88
CA LEU A 148 -4.47 -6.88 -2.22
C LEU A 148 -5.07 -6.41 -3.55
N ALA A 149 -5.11 -7.28 -4.56
CA ALA A 149 -5.72 -6.98 -5.86
C ALA A 149 -7.20 -6.59 -5.71
N LEU A 150 -7.96 -7.33 -4.90
CA LEU A 150 -9.36 -7.04 -4.63
C LEU A 150 -9.54 -5.70 -3.89
N CYS A 151 -8.70 -5.43 -2.87
CA CYS A 151 -8.69 -4.16 -2.15
C CYS A 151 -8.36 -2.97 -3.05
N VAL A 152 -7.35 -3.11 -3.92
CA VAL A 152 -6.95 -2.07 -4.88
C VAL A 152 -8.08 -1.82 -5.88
N ARG A 153 -8.72 -2.85 -6.42
CA ARG A 153 -9.84 -2.69 -7.35
C ARG A 153 -11.02 -1.94 -6.70
N GLN A 154 -11.37 -2.27 -5.46
CA GLN A 154 -12.43 -1.55 -4.74
C GLN A 154 -12.08 -0.07 -4.55
N ALA A 155 -10.84 0.21 -4.11
CA ALA A 155 -10.37 1.57 -3.91
C ALA A 155 -10.32 2.38 -5.21
N THR A 156 -9.81 1.81 -6.31
CA THR A 156 -9.77 2.49 -7.61
C THR A 156 -11.15 2.71 -8.17
N THR A 157 -12.09 1.78 -7.97
CA THR A 157 -13.50 1.96 -8.35
C THR A 157 -14.12 3.17 -7.64
N ALA A 158 -13.89 3.31 -6.34
CA ALA A 158 -14.38 4.46 -5.57
C ALA A 158 -13.78 5.79 -6.08
N ILE A 159 -12.48 5.80 -6.39
CA ILE A 159 -11.80 6.97 -6.99
C ILE A 159 -12.39 7.31 -8.36
N GLU A 160 -12.59 6.32 -9.22
CA GLU A 160 -13.16 6.52 -10.56
C GLU A 160 -14.59 7.04 -10.51
N GLN A 161 -15.44 6.49 -9.63
CA GLN A 161 -16.81 6.96 -9.42
C GLN A 161 -16.83 8.41 -8.92
N ALA A 162 -15.99 8.75 -7.95
CA ALA A 162 -15.85 10.12 -7.48
C ALA A 162 -15.43 11.06 -8.62
N LEU A 163 -14.45 10.68 -9.44
CA LEU A 163 -14.01 11.45 -10.60
C LEU A 163 -15.02 11.48 -11.76
N GLN A 164 -16.09 10.68 -11.74
CA GLN A 164 -17.22 10.79 -12.67
C GLN A 164 -18.24 11.84 -12.20
N ILE A 165 -18.43 11.94 -10.88
CA ILE A 165 -19.37 12.87 -10.24
C ILE A 165 -18.76 14.27 -10.10
N TYR A 166 -17.49 14.32 -9.70
CA TYR A 166 -16.72 15.53 -9.46
C TYR A 166 -15.65 15.68 -10.53
N LYS A 167 -15.60 16.84 -11.18
CA LYS A 167 -14.53 17.17 -12.12
C LYS A 167 -13.19 17.26 -11.37
N THR A 168 -12.09 17.02 -12.06
CA THR A 168 -10.73 17.00 -11.49
C THR A 168 -10.35 18.32 -10.80
N ASP A 169 -10.87 19.46 -11.26
CA ASP A 169 -10.67 20.80 -10.67
C ASP A 169 -11.55 21.07 -9.44
N THR A 170 -12.49 20.17 -9.12
CA THR A 170 -13.42 20.25 -7.98
C THR A 170 -13.10 19.25 -6.86
N ILE A 171 -12.00 18.51 -6.97
CA ILE A 171 -11.56 17.54 -5.97
C ILE A 171 -10.23 17.96 -5.34
N MET A 172 -10.00 17.54 -4.11
CA MET A 172 -8.70 17.65 -3.45
C MET A 172 -8.35 16.37 -2.68
N LEU A 173 -7.06 16.16 -2.41
CA LEU A 173 -6.58 15.15 -1.49
C LEU A 173 -6.25 15.79 -0.13
N SER A 174 -6.80 15.25 0.96
CA SER A 174 -6.28 15.50 2.32
C SER A 174 -4.98 14.73 2.51
N PHE A 175 -3.85 15.44 2.52
CA PHE A 175 -2.53 14.82 2.54
C PHE A 175 -1.75 15.27 3.78
N ASN A 176 -1.40 14.33 4.66
CA ASN A 176 -0.69 14.61 5.92
C ASN A 176 0.71 13.96 6.01
N GLY A 177 1.18 13.32 4.93
CA GLY A 177 2.46 12.59 4.89
C GLY A 177 2.47 11.23 5.61
N GLY A 178 1.33 10.80 6.15
CA GLY A 178 1.17 9.49 6.76
C GLY A 178 1.07 8.36 5.73
N LYS A 179 1.29 7.13 6.19
CA LYS A 179 1.23 5.91 5.35
C LYS A 179 -0.11 5.75 4.62
N ASP A 180 -1.22 6.11 5.24
CA ASP A 180 -2.56 5.86 4.71
C ASP A 180 -2.91 6.81 3.55
N CYS A 181 -2.62 8.12 3.71
CA CYS A 181 -2.81 9.08 2.63
C CYS A 181 -1.81 8.88 1.47
N MET A 182 -0.63 8.29 1.74
CA MET A 182 0.31 7.88 0.67
C MET A 182 -0.28 6.80 -0.23
N VAL A 183 -1.02 5.82 0.32
CA VAL A 183 -1.74 4.82 -0.48
C VAL A 183 -2.77 5.52 -1.37
N VAL A 184 -3.59 6.41 -0.80
CA VAL A 184 -4.62 7.15 -1.55
C VAL A 184 -4.01 8.03 -2.63
N LEU A 185 -2.93 8.76 -2.33
CA LEU A 185 -2.19 9.57 -3.30
C LEU A 185 -1.70 8.71 -4.48
N HIS A 186 -1.10 7.56 -4.18
CA HIS A 186 -0.56 6.67 -5.20
C HIS A 186 -1.65 6.09 -6.11
N LEU A 187 -2.76 5.62 -5.52
CA LEU A 187 -3.92 5.11 -6.27
C LEU A 187 -4.58 6.21 -7.10
N LEU A 188 -4.75 7.42 -6.54
CA LEU A 188 -5.32 8.57 -7.25
C LEU A 188 -4.45 8.97 -8.44
N ASN A 189 -3.13 9.06 -8.25
CA ASN A 189 -2.16 9.35 -9.31
C ASN A 189 -2.25 8.29 -10.43
N ALA A 190 -2.31 7.00 -10.08
CA ALA A 190 -2.44 5.92 -11.06
C ALA A 190 -3.73 6.05 -11.88
N VAL A 191 -4.88 6.29 -11.25
CA VAL A 191 -6.17 6.46 -11.94
C VAL A 191 -6.14 7.70 -12.85
N LEU A 192 -5.61 8.83 -12.38
CA LEU A 192 -5.50 10.05 -13.19
C LEU A 192 -4.59 9.84 -14.41
N ARG A 193 -3.46 9.14 -14.25
CA ARG A 193 -2.55 8.79 -15.36
C ARG A 193 -3.23 7.90 -16.39
N THR A 194 -3.96 6.87 -15.96
CA THR A 194 -4.70 5.98 -16.87
C THR A 194 -5.79 6.72 -17.63
N ARG A 195 -6.51 7.66 -16.99
CA ARG A 195 -7.53 8.49 -17.66
C ARG A 195 -6.92 9.50 -18.65
N CYS A 196 -5.80 10.14 -18.31
CA CYS A 196 -5.13 11.10 -19.19
C CYS A 196 -4.46 10.42 -20.39
N GLY A 197 -3.80 9.28 -20.17
CA GLY A 197 -3.13 8.50 -21.23
C GLY A 197 -4.10 7.92 -22.27
N ARG A 198 -5.38 7.71 -21.91
CA ARG A 198 -6.45 7.35 -22.85
C ARG A 198 -6.90 8.50 -23.75
N HIS A 199 -6.60 9.76 -23.40
CA HIS A 199 -7.17 10.93 -24.06
C HIS A 199 -6.17 11.78 -24.88
N ASN A 200 -4.85 11.67 -24.70
CA ASN A 200 -3.86 12.32 -25.58
C ASN A 200 -2.43 11.82 -25.30
N ALA A 201 -1.83 11.06 -26.22
CA ALA A 201 -0.46 10.53 -26.08
C ALA A 201 0.64 11.60 -26.31
N GLU A 202 0.34 12.72 -26.97
CA GLU A 202 1.34 13.69 -27.43
C GLU A 202 1.49 14.93 -26.54
N ASN A 203 0.66 15.10 -25.50
CA ASN A 203 0.65 16.28 -24.62
C ASN A 203 0.50 15.94 -23.12
N SER A 204 0.98 14.77 -22.68
CA SER A 204 0.89 14.26 -21.30
C SER A 204 1.64 15.13 -20.28
N ARG A 205 1.19 16.36 -20.06
CA ARG A 205 1.52 17.12 -18.86
C ARG A 205 0.72 16.47 -17.73
N HIS A 206 1.42 15.89 -16.76
CA HIS A 206 0.80 15.48 -15.51
C HIS A 206 0.07 16.69 -14.92
N LEU A 207 -1.26 16.63 -14.86
CA LEU A 207 -2.03 17.66 -14.18
C LEU A 207 -1.68 17.58 -12.69
N PRO A 208 -1.35 18.72 -12.04
CA PRO A 208 -1.06 18.71 -10.63
C PRO A 208 -2.20 18.11 -9.82
N ILE A 209 -1.88 17.28 -8.83
CA ILE A 209 -2.89 16.73 -7.92
C ILE A 209 -3.20 17.79 -6.86
N PRO A 210 -4.42 18.37 -6.83
CA PRO A 210 -4.76 19.34 -5.80
C PRO A 210 -4.78 18.66 -4.44
N ALA A 211 -4.03 19.18 -3.47
CA ALA A 211 -3.93 18.60 -2.14
C ALA A 211 -4.03 19.69 -1.06
N ILE A 212 -4.65 19.37 0.07
CA ILE A 212 -4.67 20.21 1.26
C ILE A 212 -3.80 19.57 2.34
N TYR A 213 -2.93 20.38 2.93
CA TYR A 213 -2.10 20.01 4.06
C TYR A 213 -2.38 20.94 5.23
N LEU A 214 -2.69 20.34 6.38
CA LEU A 214 -2.98 21.06 7.62
C LEU A 214 -1.74 21.02 8.51
N SER A 215 -1.06 22.15 8.61
CA SER A 215 0.14 22.35 9.40
C SER A 215 -0.22 22.71 10.85
N PHE A 216 0.56 22.20 11.81
CA PHE A 216 0.43 22.55 13.23
C PHE A 216 1.78 22.52 13.96
N PRO A 217 1.97 23.33 15.03
CA PRO A 217 3.30 23.56 15.62
C PRO A 217 4.02 22.33 16.19
N ASP A 218 3.26 21.34 16.68
CA ASP A 218 3.83 20.12 17.29
C ASP A 218 4.15 19.02 16.26
N GLN A 219 4.30 19.34 14.99
CA GLN A 219 4.55 18.35 13.95
C GLN A 219 6.02 17.87 13.92
N PHE A 220 6.23 16.61 13.50
CA PHE A 220 7.57 16.08 13.24
C PHE A 220 8.18 16.74 12.01
N HIS A 221 9.43 17.20 12.11
CA HIS A 221 10.15 17.78 10.99
C HIS A 221 10.38 16.77 9.86
N GLU A 222 10.52 15.49 10.19
CA GLU A 222 10.62 14.38 9.25
C GLU A 222 9.34 14.21 8.43
N VAL A 223 8.17 14.48 9.02
CA VAL A 223 6.89 14.46 8.31
C VAL A 223 6.78 15.68 7.40
N GLU A 224 7.16 16.87 7.88
CA GLU A 224 7.15 18.10 7.06
C GLU A 224 8.08 17.99 5.84
N SER A 225 9.30 17.44 6.04
CA SER A 225 10.23 17.18 4.93
C SER A 225 9.63 16.19 3.93
N PHE A 226 9.10 15.07 4.45
CA PHE A 226 8.49 14.04 3.62
C PHE A 226 7.29 14.57 2.82
N VAL A 227 6.44 15.42 3.41
CA VAL A 227 5.31 16.05 2.71
C VAL A 227 5.79 16.92 1.55
N ARG A 228 6.86 17.69 1.75
CA ARG A 228 7.44 18.55 0.72
C ARG A 228 8.03 17.73 -0.44
N GLU A 229 8.77 16.68 -0.12
CA GLU A 229 9.34 15.74 -1.10
C GLU A 229 8.21 15.06 -1.90
N ALA A 230 7.23 14.49 -1.21
CA ALA A 230 6.06 13.88 -1.85
C ALA A 230 5.32 14.86 -2.78
N ALA A 231 5.17 16.12 -2.37
CA ALA A 231 4.53 17.15 -3.18
C ALA A 231 5.30 17.46 -4.47
N GLN A 232 6.63 17.43 -4.43
CA GLN A 232 7.46 17.60 -5.62
C GLN A 232 7.33 16.38 -6.54
N ASP A 233 7.50 15.18 -6.00
CA ASP A 233 7.57 13.95 -6.79
C ASP A 233 6.24 13.55 -7.42
N TYR A 234 5.13 13.80 -6.73
CA TYR A 234 3.78 13.60 -7.27
C TYR A 234 3.25 14.84 -8.02
N SER A 235 4.05 15.91 -8.13
CA SER A 235 3.63 17.18 -8.75
C SER A 235 2.31 17.71 -8.14
N MET A 236 2.20 17.76 -6.82
CA MET A 236 1.00 18.22 -6.13
C MET A 236 0.88 19.76 -6.17
N ASP A 237 -0.34 20.26 -6.37
CA ASP A 237 -0.71 21.63 -6.00
C ASP A 237 -1.09 21.63 -4.51
N LEU A 238 -0.07 21.77 -3.66
CA LEU A 238 -0.20 21.66 -2.20
C LEU A 238 -0.65 22.98 -1.58
N PHE A 239 -1.91 23.03 -1.14
CA PHE A 239 -2.50 24.12 -0.39
C PHE A 239 -2.28 23.90 1.12
N THR A 240 -1.42 24.70 1.73
CA THR A 240 -1.07 24.57 3.16
C THR A 240 -1.85 25.59 4.00
N ILE A 241 -2.49 25.12 5.06
CA ILE A 241 -3.16 25.98 6.05
C ILE A 241 -2.71 25.58 7.46
N ASP A 242 -2.46 26.58 8.30
CA ASP A 242 -2.21 26.36 9.71
C ASP A 242 -3.52 26.25 10.50
N GLY A 243 -3.56 25.30 11.45
CA GLY A 243 -4.61 25.23 12.46
C GLY A 243 -5.39 23.92 12.46
N SER A 244 -6.60 23.98 13.05
CA SER A 244 -7.44 22.79 13.19
C SER A 244 -8.05 22.37 11.85
N ILE A 245 -8.45 21.11 11.78
CA ILE A 245 -9.13 20.53 10.61
C ILE A 245 -10.33 21.38 10.18
N LYS A 246 -11.20 21.75 11.13
CA LYS A 246 -12.40 22.57 10.84
C LYS A 246 -12.06 23.97 10.35
N ALA A 247 -11.03 24.60 10.95
CA ALA A 247 -10.57 25.92 10.52
C ALA A 247 -9.97 25.86 9.12
N GLY A 248 -9.15 24.84 8.84
CA GLY A 248 -8.56 24.62 7.52
C GLY A 248 -9.60 24.40 6.42
N LEU A 249 -10.63 23.58 6.69
CA LEU A 249 -11.73 23.40 5.74
C LEU A 249 -12.57 24.66 5.54
N THR A 250 -12.70 25.49 6.57
CA THR A 250 -13.43 26.76 6.50
C THR A 250 -12.68 27.77 5.64
N GLU A 251 -11.35 27.76 5.71
CA GLU A 251 -10.53 28.61 4.86
C GLU A 251 -10.45 28.08 3.43
N LEU A 252 -10.41 26.76 3.26
CA LEU A 252 -10.51 26.12 1.95
C LEU A 252 -11.80 26.51 1.22
N SER A 253 -12.95 26.50 1.91
CA SER A 253 -14.24 26.83 1.27
C SER A 253 -14.32 28.29 0.79
N LYS A 254 -13.53 29.20 1.39
CA LYS A 254 -13.42 30.60 0.95
C LYS A 254 -12.44 30.78 -0.20
N GLN A 255 -11.25 30.16 -0.10
CA GLN A 255 -10.17 30.37 -1.06
C GLN A 255 -10.31 29.52 -2.34
N ARG A 256 -10.92 28.34 -2.22
CA ARG A 256 -11.17 27.40 -3.33
C ARG A 256 -12.64 26.96 -3.34
N PRO A 257 -13.61 27.88 -3.56
CA PRO A 257 -15.05 27.59 -3.49
C PRO A 257 -15.53 26.56 -4.53
N GLN A 258 -14.73 26.27 -5.55
CA GLN A 258 -15.00 25.23 -6.54
C GLN A 258 -14.81 23.80 -6.02
N VAL A 259 -14.09 23.62 -4.90
CA VAL A 259 -13.82 22.30 -4.33
C VAL A 259 -15.11 21.76 -3.70
N ARG A 260 -15.50 20.55 -4.08
CA ARG A 260 -16.74 19.90 -3.64
C ARG A 260 -16.50 18.55 -2.96
N ALA A 261 -15.36 17.90 -3.22
CA ALA A 261 -15.04 16.63 -2.61
C ALA A 261 -13.57 16.53 -2.22
N ILE A 262 -13.30 15.79 -1.13
CA ILE A 262 -11.97 15.61 -0.56
C ILE A 262 -11.73 14.11 -0.37
N PHE A 263 -10.70 13.60 -1.03
CA PHE A 263 -10.17 12.27 -0.79
C PHE A 263 -9.39 12.24 0.52
N ALA A 264 -9.53 11.16 1.28
CA ALA A 264 -8.85 10.97 2.54
C ALA A 264 -8.42 9.52 2.77
N GLY A 265 -7.37 9.37 3.59
CA GLY A 265 -6.80 8.09 3.99
C GLY A 265 -7.44 7.47 5.23
N THR A 266 -8.65 7.87 5.62
CA THR A 266 -9.30 7.33 6.83
C THR A 266 -9.67 5.87 6.63
N ARG A 267 -9.37 5.02 7.61
CA ARG A 267 -9.77 3.61 7.69
C ARG A 267 -10.83 3.40 8.77
N ARG A 268 -11.62 2.33 8.67
CA ARG A 268 -12.71 2.00 9.61
C ARG A 268 -12.24 1.77 11.04
N THR A 269 -10.98 1.41 11.21
CA THR A 269 -10.33 1.19 12.52
C THR A 269 -9.73 2.47 13.11
N ASP A 270 -9.77 3.59 12.39
CA ASP A 270 -9.37 4.88 12.96
C ASP A 270 -10.37 5.39 14.01
N PRO A 271 -9.94 6.30 14.89
CA PRO A 271 -10.86 6.93 15.83
C PRO A 271 -12.05 7.58 15.11
N PHE A 272 -13.25 7.31 15.62
CA PHE A 272 -14.52 7.91 15.19
C PHE A 272 -14.96 7.56 13.76
N SER A 273 -14.40 6.53 13.12
CA SER A 273 -14.70 6.15 11.73
C SER A 273 -15.53 4.88 11.54
N ALA A 274 -15.89 4.19 12.63
CA ALA A 274 -16.51 2.86 12.57
C ALA A 274 -17.80 2.81 11.71
N SER A 275 -18.61 3.88 11.77
CA SER A 275 -19.86 4.02 11.02
C SER A 275 -19.75 4.82 9.73
N LEU A 276 -18.53 5.17 9.28
CA LEU A 276 -18.36 5.89 8.02
C LEU A 276 -18.69 4.98 6.83
N GLU A 277 -19.16 5.62 5.77
CA GLU A 277 -19.27 5.05 4.44
C GLU A 277 -18.10 5.55 3.57
N THR A 278 -17.87 4.89 2.43
CA THR A 278 -16.82 5.29 1.48
C THR A 278 -16.99 6.73 1.02
N CYS A 279 -18.23 7.18 0.84
CA CYS A 279 -18.57 8.56 0.49
C CYS A 279 -19.53 9.10 1.55
N THR A 280 -19.15 10.13 2.30
CA THR A 280 -20.01 10.72 3.32
C THR A 280 -19.82 12.23 3.37
N PRO A 281 -20.88 13.04 3.40
CA PRO A 281 -20.72 14.47 3.63
C PRO A 281 -20.02 14.74 4.97
N THR A 282 -19.38 15.88 5.08
CA THR A 282 -18.96 16.44 6.37
C THR A 282 -20.16 16.65 7.29
N ASP A 283 -19.91 16.72 8.60
CA ASP A 283 -20.97 16.93 9.58
C ASP A 283 -21.69 18.27 9.35
N PRO A 284 -22.95 18.44 9.78
CA PRO A 284 -23.76 19.63 9.48
C PRO A 284 -23.15 20.97 9.94
N ASP A 285 -22.38 20.96 11.02
CA ASP A 285 -21.72 22.15 11.57
C ASP A 285 -20.35 22.45 10.95
N TRP A 286 -19.95 21.68 9.92
CA TRP A 286 -18.70 21.83 9.18
C TRP A 286 -18.93 22.44 7.79
N PRO A 287 -17.89 23.03 7.18
CA PRO A 287 -17.90 23.36 5.76
C PRO A 287 -18.25 22.13 4.92
N GLN A 288 -19.21 22.28 4.00
CA GLN A 288 -19.84 21.16 3.33
C GLN A 288 -18.98 20.62 2.17
N PHE A 289 -18.37 19.47 2.38
CA PHE A 289 -17.63 18.70 1.38
C PHE A 289 -18.08 17.24 1.38
N MET A 290 -17.98 16.56 0.24
CA MET A 290 -18.05 15.10 0.21
C MET A 290 -16.70 14.51 0.62
N ARG A 291 -16.64 13.79 1.73
CA ARG A 291 -15.46 13.00 2.12
C ARG A 291 -15.48 11.68 1.36
N ILE A 292 -14.37 11.33 0.73
CA ILE A 292 -14.21 10.08 -0.01
C ILE A 292 -13.05 9.31 0.62
N ASN A 293 -13.30 8.11 1.11
CA ASN A 293 -12.34 7.25 1.80
C ASN A 293 -12.12 5.95 1.00
N PRO A 294 -11.30 5.95 -0.07
CA PRO A 294 -11.18 4.80 -0.97
C PRO A 294 -10.63 3.54 -0.29
N ILE A 295 -9.89 3.73 0.80
CA ILE A 295 -9.25 2.65 1.56
C ILE A 295 -9.95 2.37 2.88
N LEU A 296 -11.22 2.78 3.04
CA LEU A 296 -11.94 2.71 4.32
C LEU A 296 -11.88 1.32 4.97
N ASP A 297 -12.02 0.26 4.19
CA ASP A 297 -12.03 -1.12 4.69
C ASP A 297 -10.66 -1.81 4.66
N TRP A 298 -9.58 -1.07 4.39
CA TRP A 298 -8.23 -1.64 4.41
C TRP A 298 -7.77 -1.89 5.85
N SER A 299 -7.09 -3.00 6.08
CA SER A 299 -6.41 -3.29 7.34
C SER A 299 -5.04 -2.61 7.40
N TYR A 300 -4.43 -2.62 8.60
CA TYR A 300 -3.03 -2.18 8.77
C TYR A 300 -2.06 -2.98 7.89
N ALA A 301 -2.31 -4.29 7.76
CA ALA A 301 -1.50 -5.17 6.93
C ALA A 301 -1.63 -4.84 5.44
N ASP A 302 -2.83 -4.50 4.97
CA ASP A 302 -3.07 -4.14 3.56
C ASP A 302 -2.30 -2.87 3.16
N VAL A 303 -2.31 -1.86 4.04
CA VAL A 303 -1.55 -0.61 3.84
C VAL A 303 -0.06 -0.90 3.67
N TRP A 304 0.54 -1.68 4.57
CA TRP A 304 1.97 -2.00 4.47
C TRP A 304 2.30 -2.92 3.31
N LEU A 305 1.46 -3.93 3.05
CA LEU A 305 1.64 -4.82 1.91
C LEU A 305 1.66 -4.03 0.61
N PHE A 306 0.74 -3.08 0.43
CA PHE A 306 0.71 -2.18 -0.71
C PHE A 306 1.99 -1.33 -0.80
N LEU A 307 2.29 -0.54 0.23
CA LEU A 307 3.45 0.38 0.20
C LEU A 307 4.76 -0.37 -0.09
N ARG A 308 4.91 -1.57 0.46
CA ARG A 308 6.11 -2.40 0.31
C ARG A 308 6.20 -3.13 -1.02
N ALA A 309 5.08 -3.61 -1.56
CA ALA A 309 5.03 -4.28 -2.86
C ALA A 309 5.28 -3.28 -3.99
N PHE A 310 4.66 -2.09 -3.90
CA PHE A 310 4.74 -1.02 -4.91
C PHE A 310 5.96 -0.12 -4.73
N ARG A 311 6.76 -0.35 -3.69
CA ARG A 311 7.91 0.49 -3.36
C ARG A 311 7.50 1.97 -3.31
N VAL A 312 6.39 2.26 -2.64
CA VAL A 312 5.94 3.63 -2.40
C VAL A 312 6.77 4.21 -1.24
N PRO A 313 7.45 5.35 -1.41
CA PRO A 313 8.13 6.03 -0.32
C PRO A 313 7.17 6.36 0.82
N TYR A 314 7.65 6.21 2.05
CA TYR A 314 6.95 6.60 3.26
C TYR A 314 7.91 7.26 4.25
N CYS A 315 7.38 8.07 5.17
CA CYS A 315 8.17 8.77 6.17
C CYS A 315 9.06 7.81 6.98
N HIS A 316 10.36 8.11 7.09
CA HIS A 316 11.35 7.23 7.73
C HIS A 316 11.08 6.96 9.22
N LEU A 317 10.25 7.76 9.90
CA LEU A 317 9.81 7.47 11.27
C LEU A 317 9.18 6.08 11.38
N TYR A 318 8.53 5.59 10.33
CA TYR A 318 7.99 4.23 10.31
C TYR A 318 9.08 3.14 10.38
N ASP A 319 10.27 3.38 9.83
CA ASP A 319 11.43 2.47 9.99
C ASP A 319 11.98 2.49 11.41
N LEU A 320 11.76 3.59 12.14
CA LEU A 320 12.17 3.77 13.55
C LEU A 320 11.13 3.23 14.55
N GLY A 321 10.13 2.49 14.08
CA GLY A 321 9.12 1.82 14.91
C GLY A 321 7.93 2.66 15.30
N TYR A 322 7.75 3.86 14.73
CA TYR A 322 6.49 4.59 14.85
C TYR A 322 5.43 3.90 13.99
N THR A 323 4.24 3.63 14.53
CA THR A 323 3.17 2.95 13.77
C THR A 323 1.99 3.87 13.42
N SER A 324 1.90 5.02 14.09
CA SER A 324 0.91 6.08 13.87
C SER A 324 1.57 7.43 14.16
N LEU A 325 1.41 8.43 13.27
CA LEU A 325 2.11 9.72 13.34
C LEU A 325 1.17 10.90 13.60
N GLY A 326 1.49 11.76 14.55
CA GLY A 326 0.80 13.04 14.81
C GLY A 326 1.74 13.93 15.58
N GLY A 327 1.32 14.56 16.69
CA GLY A 327 2.20 15.49 17.40
C GLY A 327 3.45 14.83 18.00
N ARG A 328 4.60 15.50 17.97
CA ARG A 328 5.87 15.07 18.60
C ARG A 328 5.69 14.81 20.08
N SER A 329 4.94 15.66 20.77
CA SER A 329 4.67 15.54 22.21
C SER A 329 3.75 14.37 22.56
N THR A 330 2.98 13.85 21.60
CA THR A 330 1.94 12.83 21.81
C THR A 330 2.24 11.50 21.13
N THR A 331 3.41 11.36 20.49
CA THR A 331 3.74 10.19 19.69
C THR A 331 5.13 9.65 20.04
N SER A 332 5.19 8.35 20.30
CA SER A 332 6.42 7.60 20.54
C SER A 332 6.45 6.32 19.69
N PRO A 333 7.63 5.68 19.51
CA PRO A 333 7.70 4.37 18.87
C PRO A 333 6.79 3.35 19.56
N ASN A 334 6.26 2.40 18.79
CA ASN A 334 5.32 1.41 19.30
C ASN A 334 6.03 0.42 20.25
N PRO A 335 5.56 0.26 21.50
CA PRO A 335 6.19 -0.66 22.45
C PRO A 335 6.19 -2.12 21.98
N ALA A 336 5.22 -2.54 21.17
CA ALA A 336 5.17 -3.89 20.60
C ALA A 336 6.29 -4.17 19.58
N LEU A 337 7.01 -3.14 19.14
CA LEU A 337 8.14 -3.24 18.20
C LEU A 337 9.50 -3.15 18.89
N LEU A 338 9.56 -3.09 20.23
CA LEU A 338 10.82 -3.04 20.95
C LEU A 338 11.62 -4.34 20.75
N ARG A 339 12.88 -4.23 20.32
CA ARG A 339 13.76 -5.39 20.12
C ARG A 339 14.32 -5.88 21.45
N ALA A 340 14.30 -7.20 21.65
CA ALA A 340 14.88 -7.86 22.82
C ALA A 340 16.40 -7.63 22.89
N GLY A 341 16.93 -7.53 24.11
CA GLY A 341 18.38 -7.39 24.35
C GLY A 341 18.99 -6.05 23.88
N THR A 342 18.16 -5.03 23.62
CA THR A 342 18.67 -3.71 23.22
C THR A 342 19.30 -2.97 24.40
N GLN A 343 20.52 -2.46 24.20
CA GLN A 343 21.14 -1.50 25.11
C GLN A 343 20.59 -0.09 24.87
N SER A 344 20.85 0.84 25.78
CA SER A 344 20.43 2.24 25.65
C SER A 344 21.17 2.94 24.49
N PRO A 345 20.47 3.63 23.55
CA PRO A 345 19.02 3.82 23.48
C PRO A 345 18.26 2.63 22.86
N PRO A 346 16.98 2.41 23.25
CA PRO A 346 16.17 1.28 22.78
C PRO A 346 16.07 1.29 21.25
N ARG A 347 16.19 0.10 20.64
CA ARG A 347 16.00 -0.08 19.18
C ARG A 347 14.66 -0.73 18.91
N PHE A 348 13.95 -0.20 17.93
CA PHE A 348 12.65 -0.70 17.50
C PHE A 348 12.75 -1.36 16.14
N SER A 349 11.88 -2.34 15.93
CA SER A 349 11.60 -2.89 14.61
C SER A 349 10.73 -1.92 13.80
N PRO A 350 10.87 -1.90 12.47
CA PRO A 350 10.01 -1.08 11.61
C PRO A 350 8.52 -1.39 11.73
N ALA A 351 7.69 -0.39 11.41
CA ALA A 351 6.24 -0.40 11.56
C ALA A 351 5.55 -1.57 10.83
N TYR A 352 6.02 -1.93 9.64
CA TYR A 352 5.48 -3.05 8.85
C TYR A 352 5.71 -4.42 9.50
N LEU A 353 6.48 -4.52 10.59
CA LEU A 353 6.64 -5.74 11.39
C LEU A 353 5.63 -5.84 12.55
N LEU A 354 4.76 -4.84 12.73
CA LEU A 354 3.68 -4.92 13.73
C LEU A 354 2.64 -5.95 13.25
N GLN A 355 2.54 -7.06 13.97
CA GLN A 355 1.64 -8.16 13.62
C GLN A 355 0.17 -7.86 13.98
N ASP A 356 -0.06 -7.24 15.13
CA ASP A 356 -1.39 -6.91 15.62
C ASP A 356 -1.74 -5.46 15.27
N GLY A 357 -2.51 -5.27 14.20
CA GLY A 357 -2.95 -3.97 13.73
C GLY A 357 -3.80 -3.20 14.75
N SER A 358 -4.43 -3.87 15.73
CA SER A 358 -5.18 -3.18 16.78
C SER A 358 -4.29 -2.33 17.69
N LYS A 359 -3.00 -2.66 17.76
CA LYS A 359 -1.97 -1.94 18.53
C LYS A 359 -1.34 -0.79 17.76
N GLU A 360 -1.83 -0.45 16.57
CA GLU A 360 -1.28 0.59 15.72
C GLU A 360 -1.07 1.92 16.46
N ARG A 361 -1.94 2.22 17.43
CA ARG A 361 -1.93 3.50 18.17
C ARG A 361 -1.36 3.39 19.58
N ASP A 362 -0.76 2.28 19.98
CA ASP A 362 -0.17 2.10 21.33
C ASP A 362 0.98 3.08 21.61
N GLY A 363 1.62 3.60 20.55
CA GLY A 363 2.60 4.69 20.66
C GLY A 363 2.01 6.09 20.88
N ARG A 364 0.68 6.24 20.89
CA ARG A 364 -0.03 7.51 21.08
C ARG A 364 -0.35 7.75 22.55
N ARG A 365 -0.03 8.94 23.05
CA ARG A 365 -0.50 9.42 24.35
C ARG A 365 -1.72 10.32 24.16
N PRO A 366 -2.67 10.33 25.11
CA PRO A 366 -3.70 11.37 25.14
C PRO A 366 -3.03 12.75 25.20
N SER A 367 -3.43 13.68 24.32
CA SER A 367 -3.04 15.08 24.48
C SER A 367 -3.62 15.59 25.80
N LEU A 368 -2.77 16.08 26.72
CA LEU A 368 -3.23 16.82 27.89
C LEU A 368 -3.82 18.14 27.41
N GLN A 369 -5.12 18.18 27.13
CA GLN A 369 -5.82 19.45 26.95
C GLN A 369 -5.96 20.11 28.34
N PRO A 370 -5.73 21.44 28.48
CA PRO A 370 -6.09 22.16 29.69
C PRO A 370 -7.59 21.96 29.94
N GLN A 371 -7.97 21.44 31.11
CA GLN A 371 -9.37 21.29 31.47
C GLN A 371 -10.00 22.67 31.64
N SER A 372 -10.87 23.06 30.71
CA SER A 372 -11.82 24.14 30.91
C SER A 372 -12.80 23.74 32.03
N PRO A 373 -13.26 24.66 32.89
CA PRO A 373 -14.21 24.32 33.96
C PRO A 373 -15.50 23.75 33.38
N GLN A 374 -15.97 22.66 33.98
CA GLN A 374 -17.13 21.88 33.54
C GLN A 374 -18.34 22.76 33.21
N GLN A 375 -18.74 22.77 31.94
CA GLN A 375 -20.14 22.98 31.55
C GLN A 375 -20.65 21.69 30.92
N SER A 376 -21.66 21.12 31.56
CA SER A 376 -22.44 19.98 31.10
C SER A 376 -22.90 20.18 29.64
N SER A 377 -22.39 19.40 28.68
CA SER A 377 -23.05 19.19 27.38
C SER A 377 -22.30 18.17 26.53
N ARG A 378 -23.11 17.36 25.82
CA ARG A 378 -22.92 16.54 24.60
C ARG A 378 -21.50 16.19 24.11
N PRO A 379 -21.31 14.96 23.57
CA PRO A 379 -20.01 14.51 23.07
C PRO A 379 -19.52 15.42 21.95
N SER A 380 -18.33 16.00 22.16
CA SER A 380 -17.58 16.73 21.15
C SER A 380 -17.03 15.73 20.13
N ALA A 381 -17.50 15.83 18.88
CA ALA A 381 -16.97 15.07 17.77
C ALA A 381 -15.57 15.61 17.41
N GLN A 382 -14.53 14.84 17.69
CA GLN A 382 -13.24 14.99 17.03
C GLN A 382 -13.28 14.07 15.81
N SER A 383 -13.16 14.63 14.61
CA SER A 383 -13.25 13.90 13.35
C SER A 383 -11.89 13.83 12.65
N SER A 384 -11.63 12.66 12.07
CA SER A 384 -10.52 12.44 11.14
C SER A 384 -10.93 12.97 9.76
N LEU A 385 -10.04 13.75 9.12
CA LEU A 385 -10.23 14.20 7.73
C LEU A 385 -9.66 13.18 6.77
#